data_AF-A6T828-F1
#
_entry.id   AF-A6T828-F1
#
_cell.length_a   1.000
_cell.length_b   1.000
_cell.length_c   1.000
_cell.angle_alpha   90.00
_cell.angle_beta   90.00
_cell.angle_gamma   90.00
#
_symmetry.space_group_name_H-M   'P 1'
#
loop_
_entity.id
_entity.type
_entity.pdbx_description
1 polymer ?
#
loop_
_entity_poly.entity_id
_entity_poly.type
_entity_poly.pdbx_seq_one_letter_code
_entity_poly.pdbx_strand_id
1 'polypeptide(L)'
;MDASVAVAFKAAVSREIFAANDRVTLRFIDAGEIFPAERLALARNDEHFDVDPLAEGGRGLRLILRAVDYFNVETGAGENVTTLIEALPDTRLSHATDDRCG
;
A
#
# COMPACT_ATOMS: atom_id res chain seq x y z
N MET A 1 21.21 5.32 -5.23
CA MET A 1 19.88 5.62 -5.80
C MET A 1 19.04 4.40 -5.52
N ASP A 2 17.96 4.52 -4.75
CA ASP A 2 17.04 3.39 -4.59
C ASP A 2 15.67 3.82 -5.09
N ALA A 3 15.53 3.69 -6.41
CA ALA A 3 14.33 3.99 -7.17
C ALA A 3 13.24 2.91 -7.00
N SER A 4 13.54 1.83 -6.28
CA SER A 4 12.74 0.59 -6.21
C SER A 4 11.24 0.83 -5.90
N VAL A 5 10.93 1.64 -4.89
CA VAL A 5 9.52 1.87 -4.48
C VAL A 5 8.77 2.72 -5.49
N ALA A 6 9.39 3.77 -6.04
CA ALA A 6 8.75 4.62 -7.05
C ALA A 6 8.66 3.94 -8.42
N VAL A 7 9.60 3.05 -8.73
CA VAL A 7 9.59 2.23 -9.96
C VAL A 7 8.50 1.17 -9.92
N ALA A 8 8.23 0.54 -8.76
CA ALA A 8 7.13 -0.42 -8.61
C ALA A 8 5.78 0.17 -9.08
N PHE A 9 5.48 1.43 -8.73
CA PHE A 9 4.23 2.09 -9.17
C PHE A 9 4.22 2.51 -10.65
N LYS A 10 5.39 2.84 -11.23
CA LYS A 10 5.52 3.33 -12.61
C LYS A 10 5.62 2.20 -13.64
N ALA A 11 6.22 1.07 -13.27
CA ALA A 11 6.46 -0.08 -14.14
C ALA A 11 5.47 -1.26 -13.94
N ALA A 12 4.47 -1.12 -13.05
CA ALA A 12 3.47 -2.16 -12.84
C ALA A 12 2.79 -2.58 -14.14
N VAL A 13 2.96 -3.86 -14.46
CA VAL A 13 2.38 -4.60 -15.58
C VAL A 13 0.87 -4.73 -15.38
N SER A 14 0.40 -4.87 -14.14
CA SER A 14 -1.02 -4.81 -13.80
C SER A 14 -1.28 -4.04 -12.50
N ARG A 15 -2.49 -3.47 -12.42
CA ARG A 15 -3.00 -2.72 -11.27
C ARG A 15 -4.44 -3.14 -11.05
N GLU A 16 -4.75 -3.58 -9.85
CA GLU A 16 -6.06 -4.11 -9.52
C GLU A 16 -6.58 -3.46 -8.23
N ILE A 17 -7.88 -3.18 -8.23
CA ILE A 17 -8.60 -2.61 -7.08
C ILE A 17 -9.75 -3.55 -6.75
N PHE A 18 -9.76 -4.04 -5.52
CA PHE A 18 -10.85 -4.85 -4.98
C PHE A 18 -11.49 -4.08 -3.82
N ALA A 19 -12.78 -3.82 -3.92
CA ALA A 19 -13.55 -3.23 -2.83
C ALA A 19 -14.51 -4.30 -2.26
N ALA A 20 -14.44 -4.50 -0.96
CA ALA A 20 -15.43 -5.27 -0.20
C ALA A 20 -16.08 -4.36 0.84
N ASN A 21 -17.14 -4.83 1.48
CA ASN A 21 -17.89 -4.04 2.46
C ASN A 21 -17.05 -3.56 3.66
N ASP A 22 -15.93 -4.26 3.94
CA ASP A 22 -15.10 -4.04 5.12
C ASP A 22 -13.68 -3.59 4.79
N ARG A 23 -13.28 -3.54 3.51
CA ARG A 23 -11.90 -3.23 3.12
C ARG A 23 -11.78 -2.82 1.65
N VAL A 24 -10.70 -2.11 1.37
CA VAL A 24 -10.19 -1.90 0.01
C VAL A 24 -8.82 -2.52 -0.12
N THR A 25 -8.62 -3.32 -1.16
CA THR A 25 -7.33 -3.92 -1.52
C THR A 25 -6.83 -3.31 -2.83
N LEU A 26 -5.60 -2.82 -2.83
CA LEU A 26 -4.86 -2.43 -4.02
C LEU A 26 -3.75 -3.45 -4.26
N ARG A 27 -3.68 -3.99 -5.47
CA ARG A 27 -2.61 -4.91 -5.88
C ARG A 27 -1.88 -4.35 -7.10
N PHE A 28 -0.55 -4.27 -6.99
CA PHE A 28 0.35 -3.88 -8.06
C PHE A 28 1.23 -5.08 -8.40
N ILE A 29 1.31 -5.42 -9.69
CA ILE A 29 2.18 -6.49 -10.17
C ILE A 29 3.19 -5.88 -11.13
N ASP A 30 4.47 -6.08 -10.87
CA ASP A 30 5.56 -5.63 -11.73
C ASP A 30 6.57 -6.74 -11.99
N ALA A 31 7.21 -6.70 -13.17
CA ALA A 31 8.30 -7.59 -13.54
C ALA A 31 9.67 -6.91 -13.32
N GLY A 32 9.73 -5.98 -12.36
CA GLY A 32 10.94 -5.25 -12.00
C GLY A 32 11.91 -6.09 -11.18
N GLU A 33 12.97 -5.45 -10.69
CA GLU A 33 13.90 -6.10 -9.77
C GLU A 33 13.19 -6.55 -8.50
N ILE A 34 13.64 -7.67 -7.94
CA ILE A 34 13.09 -8.22 -6.70
C ILE A 34 13.14 -7.14 -5.62
N PHE A 35 12.00 -6.90 -4.98
CA PHE A 35 11.94 -5.94 -3.89
C PHE A 35 12.83 -6.42 -2.71
N PRO A 36 13.74 -5.56 -2.19
CA PRO A 36 14.64 -5.93 -1.10
C PRO A 36 13.85 -6.09 0.21
N ALA A 37 13.61 -7.35 0.61
CA ALA A 37 12.82 -7.68 1.80
C ALA A 37 13.37 -7.04 3.09
N GLU A 38 14.69 -6.87 3.18
CA GLU A 38 15.37 -6.17 4.26
C GLU A 38 14.96 -4.69 4.37
N ARG A 39 14.64 -4.00 3.27
CA ARG A 39 14.15 -2.61 3.32
C ARG A 39 12.77 -2.55 3.94
N LEU A 40 11.88 -3.48 3.62
CA LEU A 40 10.56 -3.55 4.26
C LEU A 40 10.69 -3.90 5.75
N ALA A 41 11.59 -4.82 6.10
CA ALA A 41 11.86 -5.15 7.50
C ALA A 41 12.40 -3.93 8.27
N LEU A 42 13.35 -3.17 7.71
CA LEU A 42 13.87 -1.96 8.33
C LEU A 42 12.80 -0.88 8.49
N ALA A 43 12.00 -0.63 7.44
CA ALA A 43 10.93 0.36 7.49
C ALA A 43 9.86 0.07 8.54
N ARG A 44 9.64 -1.20 8.89
CA ARG A 44 8.73 -1.64 9.96
C ARG A 44 9.32 -1.49 11.36
N ASN A 45 10.64 -1.70 11.52
CA ASN A 45 11.28 -1.78 12.83
C ASN A 45 11.99 -0.49 13.28
N ASP A 46 12.30 0.44 12.37
CA ASP A 46 13.01 1.67 12.68
C ASP A 46 12.17 2.91 12.34
N GLU A 47 11.81 3.71 13.35
CA GLU A 47 11.04 4.95 13.19
C GLU A 47 11.80 6.07 12.47
N HIS A 48 13.13 5.98 12.42
CA HIS A 48 14.01 6.90 11.73
C HIS A 48 14.41 6.41 10.34
N PHE A 49 13.87 5.27 9.90
CA PHE A 49 14.07 4.80 8.54
C PHE A 49 13.50 5.82 7.53
N ASP A 50 14.35 6.27 6.61
CA ASP A 50 13.98 7.14 5.49
C ASP A 50 13.37 8.51 5.86
N VAL A 51 13.83 9.09 6.99
CA VAL A 51 13.37 10.41 7.47
C VAL A 51 14.02 11.61 6.80
N ASP A 52 14.96 11.44 5.86
CA ASP A 52 15.55 12.57 5.13
C ASP A 52 14.45 13.28 4.30
N PRO A 53 14.08 14.52 4.64
CA PRO A 53 12.99 15.22 3.98
C PRO A 53 13.32 15.67 2.55
N LEU A 54 14.58 15.54 2.11
CA LEU A 54 15.05 15.90 0.78
C LEU A 54 15.38 14.68 -0.09
N ALA A 55 15.35 13.47 0.49
CA ALA A 55 15.52 12.24 -0.26
C ALA A 55 14.24 11.90 -1.04
N GLU A 56 14.33 11.92 -2.37
CA GLU A 56 13.23 11.51 -3.25
C GLU A 56 12.97 9.99 -3.20
N GLY A 57 14.01 9.19 -2.93
CA GLY A 57 13.95 7.73 -2.91
C GLY A 57 13.89 7.19 -1.49
N GLY A 58 12.69 7.09 -0.90
CA GLY A 58 12.55 6.40 0.37
C GLY A 58 11.32 6.68 1.24
N ARG A 59 10.85 7.92 1.28
CA ARG A 59 9.63 8.27 2.04
C ARG A 59 8.39 7.49 1.61
N GLY A 60 8.32 7.09 0.35
CA GLY A 60 7.16 6.37 -0.21
C GLY A 60 6.78 5.15 0.63
N LEU A 61 7.75 4.34 1.04
CA LEU A 61 7.47 3.11 1.80
C LEU A 61 6.95 3.42 3.21
N ARG A 62 7.52 4.40 3.91
CA ARG A 62 7.06 4.76 5.25
C ARG A 62 5.70 5.45 5.25
N LEU A 63 5.43 6.26 4.23
CA LEU A 63 4.10 6.86 4.04
C LEU A 63 3.05 5.77 3.79
N ILE A 64 3.36 4.78 2.94
CA ILE A 64 2.46 3.64 2.71
C ILE A 64 2.20 2.88 4.01
N LEU A 65 3.25 2.50 4.76
CA LEU A 65 3.10 1.78 6.04
C LEU A 65 2.30 2.55 7.10
N ARG A 66 2.21 3.88 7.01
CA ARG A 66 1.38 4.71 7.90
C ARG A 66 -0.06 4.88 7.40
N ALA A 67 -0.30 4.67 6.11
CA ALA A 67 -1.56 4.98 5.45
C ALA A 67 -2.44 3.75 5.20
N VAL A 68 -1.91 2.54 5.42
CA VAL A 68 -2.65 1.29 5.22
C VAL A 68 -2.52 0.37 6.41
N ASP A 69 -3.59 -0.35 6.75
CA ASP A 69 -3.57 -1.37 7.80
C ASP A 69 -2.65 -2.56 7.48
N TYR A 70 -2.53 -2.91 6.21
CA TYR A 70 -1.66 -4.01 5.78
C TYR A 70 -0.91 -3.65 4.50
N PHE A 71 0.39 -3.95 4.52
CA PHE A 71 1.28 -3.84 3.38
C PHE A 71 2.19 -5.06 3.29
N ASN A 72 2.26 -5.69 2.12
CA ASN A 72 3.22 -6.75 1.85
C ASN A 72 3.71 -6.70 0.40
N VAL A 73 4.92 -7.21 0.18
CA VAL A 73 5.47 -7.47 -1.15
C VAL A 73 5.88 -8.93 -1.20
N GLU A 74 5.34 -9.66 -2.18
CA GLU A 74 5.67 -11.06 -2.44
C GLU A 74 6.34 -11.16 -3.79
N THR A 75 7.37 -11.99 -3.90
CA THR A 75 8.04 -12.27 -5.17
C THR A 75 7.77 -13.71 -5.56
N GLY A 76 7.21 -13.94 -6.75
CA GLY A 76 6.88 -15.25 -7.26
C GLY A 76 6.91 -15.28 -8.78
N ALA A 77 7.41 -16.38 -9.37
CA ALA A 77 7.47 -16.57 -10.82
C ALA A 77 8.16 -15.44 -11.63
N GLY A 78 9.03 -14.64 -10.99
CA GLY A 78 9.71 -13.50 -11.63
C GLY A 78 8.94 -12.18 -11.57
N GLU A 79 7.84 -12.12 -10.83
CA GLU A 79 7.03 -10.92 -10.61
C GLU A 79 7.02 -10.53 -9.13
N ASN A 80 6.99 -9.22 -8.86
CA ASN A 80 6.69 -8.66 -7.56
C ASN A 80 5.20 -8.35 -7.48
N VAL A 81 4.55 -8.82 -6.42
CA VAL A 81 3.16 -8.53 -6.09
C VAL A 81 3.13 -7.69 -4.83
N THR A 82 2.87 -6.40 -4.98
CA THR A 82 2.70 -5.46 -3.88
C THR A 82 1.21 -5.36 -3.52
N THR A 83 0.87 -5.66 -2.27
CA THR A 83 -0.51 -5.65 -1.76
C THR A 83 -0.65 -4.61 -0.65
N LEU A 84 -1.61 -3.72 -0.81
CA LEU A 84 -2.04 -2.73 0.19
C LEU A 84 -3.48 -3.06 0.58
N ILE A 85 -3.81 -3.06 1.87
CA ILE A 85 -5.18 -3.21 2.35
C ILE A 85 -5.44 -2.12 3.37
N GLU A 86 -6.54 -1.41 3.18
CA GLU A 86 -7.12 -0.50 4.16
C GLU A 86 -8.48 -1.05 4.59
N ALA A 87 -8.67 -1.27 5.89
CA ALA A 87 -9.96 -1.61 6.44
C ALA A 87 -10.86 -0.37 6.38
N LEU A 88 -12.08 -0.56 5.88
CA LEU A 88 -13.05 0.52 5.94
C LEU A 88 -13.57 0.59 7.38
N PRO A 89 -13.68 1.80 7.96
CA PRO A 89 -14.37 1.95 9.23
C PRO A 89 -15.76 1.34 9.09
N ASP A 90 -16.21 0.61 10.13
CA ASP A 90 -17.52 -0.04 10.18
C ASP A 90 -18.54 0.85 9.48
N THR A 91 -19.00 0.45 8.30
CA THR A 91 -19.93 1.25 7.52
C THR A 91 -21.33 1.08 8.11
N ARG A 92 -21.49 1.50 9.36
CA ARG A 92 -22.74 2.01 9.91
C ARG A 92 -22.84 3.49 9.59
N LEU A 93 -22.64 3.86 8.32
CA LEU A 93 -23.26 5.06 7.78
C LEU A 93 -24.76 4.79 7.77
N SER A 94 -25.34 5.00 8.95
CA SER A 94 -26.75 5.20 9.16
C SER A 94 -27.13 6.46 8.39
N HIS A 95 -27.44 6.31 7.11
CA HIS A 95 -28.45 7.15 6.49
C HIS A 95 -29.83 6.71 7.04
N ALA A 96 -29.98 6.87 8.36
CA ALA A 96 -31.25 7.17 8.96
C ALA A 96 -31.39 8.70 8.92
N THR A 97 -31.64 9.25 7.73
CA THR A 97 -32.58 10.37 7.67
C THR A 97 -33.94 9.72 7.55
N ASP A 98 -34.52 9.50 8.73
CA ASP A 98 -35.95 9.53 8.92
C ASP A 98 -36.51 10.78 8.23
N ASP A 99 -37.32 10.55 7.20
CA ASP A 99 -38.50 11.37 6.94
C ASP A 99 -39.48 10.51 6.15
N ARG A 100 -40.06 9.55 6.87
CA ARG A 100 -41.44 9.14 6.61
C ARG A 100 -42.32 9.87 7.63
N CYS A 101 -42.65 11.12 7.33
CA CYS A 101 -43.93 11.68 7.74
C CYS A 101 -44.92 11.51 6.57
N GLY A 102 -46.14 11.10 6.91
CA GLY A 102 -47.17 10.58 6.01
C GLY A 102 -47.89 11.62 5.17
#